data_AF-A0A2C9KDX9-F1
#
_entry.id   AF-A0A2C9KDX9-F1
#
_cell.length_a   1.000
_cell.length_b   1.000
_cell.length_c   1.000
_cell.angle_alpha   90.00
_cell.angle_beta   90.00
_cell.angle_gamma   90.00
#
_symmetry.space_group_name_H-M   'P 1'
#
loop_
_entity.id
_entity.type
_entity.pdbx_description
1 polymer ?
#
loop_
_entity_poly.entity_id
_entity_poly.type
_entity_poly.pdbx_seq_one_letter_code
_entity_poly.pdbx_strand_id
1 'polypeptide(L)'
;MYGGRAIDDFDRRILRTYMDEYMGDFIFDSFQPFHFYHDETVDYYIPLPDEPTNKDEYLVYIESLPLANKPDVFGLNPNAEIGYYTQAAKAMWEHLVELQPQTGSSASGISREDYISQIATDVLEKLPSEFDLVKIRRALGLDISPTTVVLLQELERYNNLMVRMKRSLATLKRAAMSTACTLKGRAGMWTGSVLHGSHQSN
;
A
#
# COMPACT_ATOMS: atom_id res chain seq x y z
N MET A 1 11.90 29.39 8.19
CA MET A 1 13.00 28.69 7.49
C MET A 1 12.62 27.30 6.90
N TYR A 2 11.39 26.79 7.04
CA TYR A 2 11.01 25.44 6.53
C TYR A 2 10.37 25.39 5.12
N GLY A 3 9.98 26.53 4.56
CA GLY A 3 9.23 26.59 3.29
C GLY A 3 9.97 26.08 2.03
N GLY A 4 11.30 25.94 2.09
CA GLY A 4 12.11 25.42 0.98
C GLY A 4 12.18 23.89 0.89
N ARG A 5 11.76 23.17 1.95
CA ARG A 5 11.75 21.69 1.98
C ARG A 5 10.38 21.10 1.68
N ALA A 6 9.32 21.83 2.00
CA ALA A 6 7.96 21.49 1.61
C ALA A 6 7.68 22.02 0.20
N ILE A 7 7.44 21.10 -0.73
CA ILE A 7 7.15 21.41 -2.13
C ILE A 7 5.63 21.55 -2.33
N ASP A 8 4.83 20.76 -1.62
CA ASP A 8 3.38 20.76 -1.72
C ASP A 8 2.73 21.91 -0.94
N ASP A 9 1.67 22.50 -1.50
CA ASP A 9 0.99 23.64 -0.89
C ASP A 9 0.15 23.24 0.33
N PHE A 10 -0.36 22.00 0.40
CA PHE A 10 -1.05 21.51 1.60
C PHE A 10 -0.06 21.28 2.74
N ASP A 11 1.11 20.72 2.46
CA ASP A 11 2.18 20.57 3.46
C ASP A 11 2.60 21.94 4.02
N ARG A 12 2.77 22.93 3.15
CA ARG A 12 3.08 24.31 3.57
C ARG A 12 2.00 24.92 4.45
N ARG A 13 0.72 24.68 4.12
CA ARG A 13 -0.41 25.15 4.92
C ARG A 13 -0.37 24.54 6.32
N ILE A 14 -0.18 23.22 6.43
CA ILE A 14 -0.11 22.52 7.72
C ILE A 14 1.06 23.03 8.55
N LEU A 15 2.26 23.14 7.95
CA LEU A 15 3.44 23.66 8.63
C LEU A 15 3.22 25.08 9.16
N ARG A 16 2.56 25.94 8.38
CA ARG A 16 2.23 27.29 8.83
C ARG A 16 1.27 27.28 10.01
N THR A 17 0.22 26.47 9.95
CA THR A 17 -0.71 26.32 11.08
C THR A 17 0.02 25.88 12.35
N TYR A 18 0.91 24.89 12.29
CA TYR A 18 1.70 24.48 13.45
C TYR A 18 2.64 25.57 13.97
N MET A 19 3.24 26.36 13.08
CA MET A 19 4.11 27.48 13.50
C MET A 19 3.30 28.58 14.20
N ASP A 20 2.13 28.92 13.67
CA ASP A 20 1.27 29.95 14.26
C ASP A 20 0.68 29.46 15.61
N GLU A 21 0.35 28.17 15.74
CA GLU A 21 -0.23 27.55 16.95
C GLU A 21 0.80 27.21 18.04
N TYR A 22 2.08 27.03 17.71
CA TYR A 22 3.10 26.63 18.69
C TYR A 22 4.25 27.63 18.85
N MET A 23 4.25 28.75 18.11
CA MET A 23 5.28 29.80 18.23
C MET A 23 4.68 31.21 18.25
N GLY A 24 3.53 31.39 18.92
CA GLY A 24 2.94 32.70 19.16
C GLY A 24 3.29 33.30 20.52
N ASP A 25 3.07 34.60 20.66
CA ASP A 25 3.39 35.36 21.88
C ASP A 25 2.57 34.91 23.11
N PHE A 26 1.42 34.25 22.89
CA PHE A 26 0.56 33.71 23.95
C PHE A 26 1.27 32.66 24.83
N ILE A 27 2.37 32.05 24.35
CA ILE A 27 3.13 31.04 25.10
C ILE A 27 3.79 31.64 26.34
N PHE A 28 4.06 32.95 26.32
CA PHE A 28 4.69 33.67 27.43
C PHE A 28 3.68 34.33 28.37
N ASP A 29 2.37 34.12 28.17
CA ASP A 29 1.35 34.68 29.04
C ASP A 29 1.32 33.96 30.40
N SER A 30 1.66 34.70 31.45
CA SER A 30 1.64 34.20 32.83
C SER A 30 0.23 34.05 33.41
N PHE A 31 -0.78 34.73 32.84
CA PHE A 31 -2.16 34.68 33.33
C PHE A 31 -2.97 33.53 32.74
N GLN A 32 -2.62 33.09 31.53
CA GLN A 32 -3.23 31.94 30.86
C GLN A 32 -2.14 31.03 30.29
N PRO A 33 -1.64 30.05 31.08
CA PRO A 33 -0.63 29.12 30.63
C PRO A 33 -1.09 28.35 29.40
N PHE A 34 -0.23 28.28 28.39
CA PHE A 34 -0.50 27.50 27.18
C PHE A 34 -0.14 26.03 27.40
N HIS A 35 -1.08 25.15 27.06
CA HIS A 35 -0.90 23.70 27.06
C HIS A 35 -0.89 23.22 25.62
N PHE A 36 0.16 22.51 25.21
CA PHE A 36 0.27 21.89 23.88
C PHE A 36 -0.77 20.78 23.70
N TYR A 37 -1.05 20.04 24.78
CA TYR A 37 -2.06 19.00 24.83
C TYR A 37 -2.41 18.71 26.28
N HIS A 38 -3.71 18.59 26.59
CA HIS A 38 -4.19 18.29 27.92
C HIS A 38 -5.31 17.24 27.85
N ASP A 39 -5.14 16.16 28.59
CA ASP A 39 -6.09 15.06 28.75
C ASP A 39 -6.07 14.58 30.21
N GLU A 40 -6.99 13.71 30.62
CA GLU A 40 -7.07 13.17 31.98
C GLU A 40 -5.77 12.46 32.44
N THR A 41 -4.97 12.00 31.48
CA THR A 41 -3.76 11.20 31.73
C THR A 41 -2.45 11.94 31.51
N VAL A 42 -2.42 12.97 30.65
CA VAL A 42 -1.17 13.62 30.22
C VAL A 42 -1.39 15.10 30.01
N ASP A 43 -0.47 15.91 30.52
CA ASP A 43 -0.46 17.35 30.37
C ASP A 43 0.90 17.83 29.83
N TYR A 44 0.89 18.30 28.58
CA TYR A 44 2.05 18.85 27.90
C TYR A 44 2.00 20.37 27.97
N TYR A 45 2.88 20.95 28.78
CA TYR A 45 2.98 22.39 28.94
C TYR A 45 4.44 22.81 29.09
N ILE A 46 4.70 24.10 28.96
CA ILE A 46 6.03 24.66 29.27
C ILE A 46 6.06 24.96 30.75
N PRO A 47 7.01 24.41 31.53
CA PRO A 47 7.19 24.82 32.91
C PRO A 47 7.49 26.33 32.95
N LEU A 48 6.55 27.10 33.51
CA LEU A 48 6.69 28.54 33.71
C LEU A 48 7.62 28.76 34.91
N PRO A 49 8.74 29.48 34.75
CA PRO A 49 9.66 29.74 35.85
C PRO A 49 9.05 30.75 36.84
N ASP A 50 8.98 30.41 38.13
CA ASP A 50 8.88 31.41 39.21
C ASP A 50 10.28 32.04 39.51
N GLU A 51 11.36 31.38 39.12
CA GLU A 51 12.78 31.76 39.28
C GLU A 51 13.63 31.23 38.11
N PRO A 52 14.87 31.67 37.84
CA PRO A 52 15.63 31.25 36.66
C PRO A 52 15.88 29.73 36.64
N THR A 53 15.02 29.01 35.91
CA THR A 53 15.07 27.57 35.70
C THR A 53 16.39 27.15 35.08
N ASN A 54 17.11 26.25 35.75
CA ASN A 54 18.32 25.64 35.20
C ASN A 54 17.95 24.62 34.12
N LYS A 55 18.82 24.46 33.11
CA LYS A 55 18.66 23.47 32.03
C LYS A 55 18.28 22.07 32.54
N ASP A 56 18.84 21.67 33.68
CA ASP A 56 18.65 20.33 34.26
C ASP A 56 17.19 20.09 34.67
N GLU A 57 16.46 21.12 35.11
CA GLU A 57 15.04 20.99 35.48
C GLU A 57 14.17 20.70 34.25
N TYR A 58 14.46 21.32 33.10
CA TYR A 58 13.79 20.99 31.84
C TYR A 58 14.09 19.56 31.38
N LEU A 59 15.31 19.07 31.61
CA LEU A 59 15.67 17.69 31.28
C LEU A 59 14.89 16.70 32.14
N VAL A 60 14.80 16.93 33.46
CA VAL A 60 13.99 16.09 34.35
C VAL A 60 12.52 16.11 33.94
N TYR A 61 11.96 17.27 33.57
CA TYR A 61 10.59 17.34 33.05
C TYR A 61 10.42 16.51 31.77
N ILE A 62 11.31 16.66 30.78
CA ILE A 62 11.25 15.88 29.53
C ILE A 62 11.35 14.37 29.79
N GLU A 63 12.21 13.95 30.73
CA GLU A 63 12.35 12.54 31.12
C GLU A 63 11.11 11.99 31.85
N SER A 64 10.31 12.85 32.47
CA SER A 64 9.06 12.44 33.12
C SER A 64 7.90 12.20 32.15
N LEU A 65 8.01 12.65 30.90
CA LEU A 65 6.95 12.51 29.90
C LEU A 65 6.84 11.06 29.40
N PRO A 66 5.63 10.62 29.01
CA PRO A 66 5.42 9.26 28.53
C PRO A 66 6.16 9.02 27.20
N LEU A 67 6.79 7.84 27.11
CA LEU A 67 7.50 7.38 25.90
C LEU A 67 6.54 7.04 24.74
N ALA A 68 5.32 6.61 25.07
CA ALA A 68 4.29 6.25 24.11
C ALA A 68 3.20 7.32 24.10
N ASN A 69 3.03 7.96 22.94
CA ASN A 69 2.11 9.07 22.76
C ASN A 69 0.94 8.69 21.87
N LYS A 70 -0.27 9.10 22.30
CA LYS A 70 -1.47 8.98 21.48
C LYS A 70 -1.35 9.90 20.25
N PRO A 71 -1.97 9.56 19.11
CA PRO A 71 -2.01 10.43 17.94
C PRO A 71 -2.57 11.83 18.22
N ASP A 72 -3.48 11.91 19.18
CA ASP A 72 -4.17 13.14 19.58
C ASP A 72 -3.21 14.24 20.07
N VAL A 73 -2.08 13.84 20.67
CA VAL A 73 -1.00 14.74 21.09
C VAL A 73 -0.43 15.54 19.92
N PHE A 74 -0.47 14.96 18.71
CA PHE A 74 -0.01 15.60 17.48
C PHE A 74 -1.13 16.34 16.74
N GLY A 75 -2.33 16.43 17.31
CA GLY A 75 -3.51 16.99 16.65
C GLY A 75 -4.13 16.05 15.61
N LEU A 76 -3.80 14.75 15.65
CA LEU A 76 -4.38 13.74 14.77
C LEU A 76 -5.64 13.13 15.40
N ASN A 77 -6.45 12.46 14.58
CA ASN A 77 -7.58 11.68 15.08
C ASN A 77 -7.07 10.37 15.70
N PRO A 78 -7.67 9.86 16.79
CA PRO A 78 -7.23 8.63 17.45
C PRO A 78 -7.30 7.40 16.51
N ASN A 79 -8.15 7.44 15.48
CA ASN A 79 -8.23 6.38 14.47
C ASN A 79 -6.96 6.24 13.61
N ALA A 80 -6.05 7.22 13.62
CA ALA A 80 -4.78 7.14 12.90
C ALA A 80 -3.91 5.96 13.40
N GLU A 81 -3.99 5.63 14.68
CA GLU A 81 -3.24 4.54 15.30
C GLU A 81 -3.70 3.16 14.78
N ILE A 82 -5.01 2.99 14.54
CA ILE A 82 -5.58 1.74 13.99
C ILE A 82 -4.98 1.45 12.61
N GLY A 83 -4.89 2.47 11.76
CA GLY A 83 -4.30 2.34 10.43
C GLY A 83 -2.83 1.95 10.49
N TYR A 84 -2.07 2.61 11.37
CA TYR A 84 -0.65 2.32 11.59
C TYR A 84 -0.42 0.87 12.04
N TYR A 85 -1.10 0.40 13.09
CA TYR A 85 -0.92 -0.97 13.57
C TYR A 85 -1.40 -2.01 12.57
N THR A 86 -2.47 -1.73 11.83
CA THR A 86 -2.95 -2.63 10.78
C THR A 86 -1.89 -2.79 9.69
N GLN A 87 -1.23 -1.70 9.29
CA GLN A 87 -0.17 -1.74 8.28
C GLN A 87 1.09 -2.43 8.81
N ALA A 88 1.50 -2.13 10.04
CA ALA A 88 2.63 -2.79 10.68
C ALA A 88 2.42 -4.31 10.81
N ALA A 89 1.21 -4.74 11.22
CA ALA A 89 0.84 -6.15 11.25
C ALA A 89 0.94 -6.79 9.86
N LYS A 90 0.35 -6.17 8.83
CA LYS A 90 0.45 -6.67 7.45
C LYS A 90 1.90 -6.82 6.99
N ALA A 91 2.75 -5.83 7.24
CA ALA A 91 4.18 -5.91 6.91
C ALA A 91 4.88 -7.07 7.64
N MET A 92 4.58 -7.27 8.93
CA MET A 92 5.11 -8.43 9.67
C MET A 92 4.67 -9.77 9.06
N TRP A 93 3.40 -9.87 8.65
CA TRP A 93 2.89 -11.08 7.99
C TRP A 93 3.56 -11.31 6.62
N GLU A 94 3.74 -10.26 5.83
CA GLU A 94 4.46 -10.32 4.56
C GLU A 94 5.89 -10.84 4.76
N HIS A 95 6.63 -10.27 5.71
CA HIS A 95 7.98 -10.74 6.04
C HIS A 95 8.00 -12.19 6.54
N LEU A 96 7.00 -12.61 7.31
CA LEU A 96 6.90 -14.00 7.79
C LEU A 96 6.67 -14.98 6.62
N VAL A 97 5.85 -14.59 5.64
CA VAL A 97 5.63 -15.38 4.41
C VAL A 97 6.90 -15.44 3.57
N GLU A 98 7.66 -14.34 3.48
CA GLU A 98 8.95 -14.31 2.76
C GLU A 98 10.00 -15.25 3.37
N LEU A 99 9.99 -15.40 4.70
CA LEU A 99 10.88 -16.32 5.42
C LEU A 99 10.46 -17.79 5.29
N GLN A 100 9.26 -18.09 4.79
CA GLN A 100 8.77 -19.46 4.70
C GLN A 100 9.60 -20.27 3.68
N PRO A 101 10.18 -21.43 4.07
CA PRO A 101 10.98 -22.24 3.15
C PRO A 101 10.12 -22.78 2.01
N GLN A 102 10.47 -22.41 0.78
CA GLN A 102 9.78 -22.83 -0.45
C GLN A 102 9.96 -24.32 -0.79
N THR A 103 10.70 -25.07 0.05
CA THR A 103 11.04 -26.49 -0.16
C THR A 103 10.07 -27.47 0.52
N GLY A 104 8.95 -26.99 1.05
CA GLY A 104 7.87 -27.85 1.55
C GLY A 104 7.13 -28.52 0.40
N SER A 105 7.61 -29.68 -0.05
CA SER A 105 6.96 -30.55 -1.03
C SER A 105 5.60 -31.03 -0.54
N SER A 106 4.53 -30.31 -0.86
CA SER A 106 3.14 -30.78 -0.76
C SER A 106 2.73 -31.43 -2.08
N ALA A 107 3.03 -32.72 -2.22
CA ALA A 107 2.62 -33.56 -3.36
C ALA A 107 1.09 -33.81 -3.46
N SER A 108 0.26 -33.02 -2.77
CA SER A 108 -1.19 -33.26 -2.63
C SER A 108 -2.04 -31.98 -2.69
N GLY A 109 -1.54 -30.89 -3.29
CA GLY A 109 -2.32 -29.67 -3.56
C GLY A 109 -2.34 -29.32 -5.05
N ILE A 110 -3.28 -28.44 -5.46
CA ILE A 110 -3.30 -27.81 -6.79
C ILE A 110 -1.91 -27.21 -7.04
N SER A 111 -1.28 -27.56 -8.16
CA SER A 111 0.03 -27.00 -8.52
C SER A 111 -0.07 -25.48 -8.60
N ARG A 112 0.99 -24.77 -8.18
CA ARG A 112 1.04 -23.31 -8.24
C ARG A 112 0.69 -22.79 -9.64
N GLU A 113 1.14 -23.51 -10.67
CA GLU A 113 0.89 -23.21 -12.08
C GLU A 113 -0.58 -23.41 -12.47
N ASP A 114 -1.24 -24.46 -11.95
CA ASP A 114 -2.67 -24.71 -12.18
C ASP A 114 -3.53 -23.63 -11.48
N TYR A 115 -3.15 -23.24 -10.26
CA TYR A 115 -3.82 -22.17 -9.52
C TYR A 115 -3.70 -20.82 -10.23
N ILE A 116 -2.49 -20.47 -10.71
CA ILE A 116 -2.27 -19.25 -11.51
C ILE A 116 -3.09 -19.29 -12.80
N SER A 117 -3.18 -20.45 -13.45
CA SER A 117 -3.96 -20.61 -14.69
C SER A 117 -5.46 -20.47 -14.46
N GLN A 118 -5.96 -20.94 -13.32
CA GLN A 118 -7.35 -20.78 -12.91
C GLN A 118 -7.67 -19.31 -12.67
N ILE A 119 -6.87 -18.60 -11.87
CA ILE A 119 -7.04 -17.15 -11.62
C ILE A 119 -7.01 -16.37 -12.94
N ALA A 120 -6.04 -16.67 -13.83
CA ALA A 120 -5.94 -16.00 -15.11
C ALA A 120 -7.18 -16.22 -15.99
N THR A 121 -7.82 -17.38 -15.90
CA THR A 121 -9.07 -17.70 -16.61
C THR A 121 -10.24 -16.94 -15.99
N ASP A 122 -10.39 -16.97 -14.67
CA ASP A 122 -11.44 -16.25 -13.95
C ASP A 122 -11.40 -14.74 -14.21
N VAL A 123 -10.21 -14.15 -14.25
CA VAL A 123 -10.03 -12.73 -14.57
C VAL A 123 -10.42 -12.47 -16.03
N LEU A 124 -10.03 -13.35 -16.96
CA LEU A 124 -10.33 -13.19 -18.38
C LEU A 124 -11.83 -13.29 -18.68
N GLU A 125 -12.56 -14.13 -17.95
CA GLU A 125 -14.01 -14.25 -18.05
C GLU A 125 -14.75 -13.03 -17.49
N LYS A 126 -14.19 -12.37 -16.47
CA LYS A 126 -14.77 -11.15 -15.86
C LYS A 126 -14.45 -9.87 -16.64
N LEU A 127 -13.52 -9.92 -17.60
CA LEU A 127 -13.16 -8.74 -18.38
C LEU A 127 -14.32 -8.35 -19.33
N PRO A 128 -14.78 -7.08 -19.29
CA PRO A 128 -15.83 -6.62 -20.19
C PRO A 128 -15.40 -6.66 -21.67
N SER A 129 -16.40 -6.65 -22.57
CA SER A 129 -16.15 -6.50 -24.00
C SER A 129 -15.66 -5.10 -24.35
N GLU A 130 -14.96 -4.99 -25.48
CA GLU A 130 -14.49 -3.71 -25.98
C GLU A 130 -15.67 -2.84 -26.43
N PHE A 131 -15.54 -1.53 -26.20
CA PHE A 131 -16.53 -0.56 -26.64
C PHE A 131 -16.40 -0.33 -28.15
N ASP A 132 -17.52 -0.42 -28.87
CA ASP A 132 -17.57 -0.04 -30.28
C ASP A 132 -17.60 1.50 -30.40
N LEU A 133 -16.41 2.08 -30.56
CA LEU A 133 -16.22 3.53 -30.70
C LEU A 133 -16.98 4.09 -31.90
N VAL A 134 -17.17 3.32 -32.98
CA VAL A 134 -17.89 3.77 -34.18
C VAL A 134 -19.38 3.87 -33.87
N LYS A 135 -19.95 2.88 -33.20
CA LYS A 135 -21.35 2.91 -32.78
C LYS A 135 -21.62 4.02 -31.77
N ILE A 136 -20.73 4.19 -30.79
CA ILE A 136 -20.85 5.22 -29.75
C ILE A 136 -20.74 6.62 -30.37
N ARG A 137 -19.77 6.84 -31.28
CA ARG A 137 -19.62 8.11 -31.98
C ARG A 137 -20.83 8.45 -32.85
N ARG A 138 -21.45 7.46 -33.51
CA ARG A 138 -22.69 7.68 -34.28
C ARG A 138 -23.87 8.02 -33.37
N ALA A 139 -23.97 7.40 -32.19
CA ALA A 139 -25.04 7.67 -31.24
C ALA A 139 -24.95 9.07 -30.61
N LEU A 140 -23.73 9.60 -30.46
CA LEU A 140 -23.47 10.92 -29.87
C LEU A 140 -23.72 12.11 -30.83
N GLY A 141 -23.97 11.84 -32.11
CA GLY A 141 -24.30 12.88 -33.10
C GLY A 141 -23.09 13.71 -33.58
N LEU A 142 -23.40 14.81 -34.29
CA LEU A 142 -22.41 15.70 -34.92
C LEU A 142 -21.96 16.86 -34.01
N ASP A 143 -22.76 17.21 -32.99
CA ASP A 143 -22.43 18.27 -32.03
C ASP A 143 -21.55 17.71 -30.90
N ILE A 144 -20.25 17.60 -31.20
CA ILE A 144 -19.27 17.04 -30.26
C ILE A 144 -18.78 18.14 -29.32
N SER A 145 -19.30 18.14 -28.09
CA SER A 145 -18.77 18.95 -26.97
C SER A 145 -17.35 18.51 -26.56
N PRO A 146 -16.49 19.39 -26.01
CA PRO A 146 -15.18 19.02 -25.47
C PRO A 146 -15.22 17.83 -24.48
N THR A 147 -16.26 17.72 -23.66
CA THR A 147 -16.45 16.58 -22.74
C THR A 147 -16.64 15.26 -23.49
N THR A 148 -17.33 15.29 -24.63
CA THR A 148 -17.54 14.13 -25.50
C THR A 148 -16.25 13.70 -26.16
N VAL A 149 -15.36 14.64 -26.52
CA VAL A 149 -14.03 14.32 -27.04
C VAL A 149 -13.19 13.58 -25.99
N VAL A 150 -13.16 14.07 -24.76
CA VAL A 150 -12.45 13.42 -23.65
C VAL A 150 -13.00 12.02 -23.41
N LEU A 151 -14.33 11.85 -23.40
CA LEU A 151 -14.95 10.54 -23.25
C LEU A 151 -14.49 9.56 -24.35
N LEU A 152 -14.48 9.99 -25.61
CA LEU A 152 -14.04 9.13 -26.72
C LEU A 152 -12.56 8.74 -26.59
N GLN A 153 -11.69 9.66 -26.15
CA GLN A 153 -10.28 9.38 -25.91
C GLN A 153 -10.07 8.42 -24.75
N GLU A 154 -10.82 8.58 -23.65
CA GLU A 154 -10.76 7.67 -22.51
C GLU A 154 -11.31 6.29 -22.85
N LEU A 155 -12.35 6.18 -23.67
CA LEU A 155 -12.85 4.90 -24.20
C LEU A 155 -11.81 4.21 -25.11
N GLU A 156 -11.10 4.97 -25.94
CA GLU A 156 -10.00 4.44 -26.76
C GLU A 156 -8.84 3.94 -25.89
N ARG A 157 -8.43 4.71 -24.88
CA ARG A 157 -7.41 4.30 -23.89
C ARG A 157 -7.85 3.06 -23.12
N TYR A 158 -9.11 2.99 -22.72
CA TYR A 158 -9.70 1.84 -22.05
C TYR A 158 -9.65 0.58 -22.94
N ASN A 159 -10.09 0.68 -24.20
CA ASN A 159 -10.01 -0.42 -25.15
C ASN A 159 -8.56 -0.90 -25.34
N ASN A 160 -7.60 0.02 -25.46
CA ASN A 160 -6.18 -0.32 -25.55
C ASN A 160 -5.67 -1.06 -24.30
N LEU A 161 -6.08 -0.63 -23.10
CA LEU A 161 -5.77 -1.32 -21.86
C LEU A 161 -6.37 -2.74 -21.84
N MET A 162 -7.64 -2.87 -22.24
CA MET A 162 -8.35 -4.15 -22.29
C MET A 162 -7.66 -5.15 -23.23
N VAL A 163 -7.25 -4.72 -24.43
CA VAL A 163 -6.51 -5.56 -25.39
C VAL A 163 -5.17 -6.00 -24.79
N ARG A 164 -4.44 -5.09 -24.13
CA ARG A 164 -3.18 -5.42 -23.46
C ARG A 164 -3.39 -6.42 -22.33
N MET A 165 -4.40 -6.23 -21.48
CA MET A 165 -4.73 -7.15 -20.40
C MET A 165 -5.08 -8.55 -20.92
N LYS A 166 -5.97 -8.66 -21.92
CA LYS A 166 -6.32 -9.93 -22.56
C LYS A 166 -5.09 -10.64 -23.13
N ARG A 167 -4.23 -9.90 -23.83
CA ARG A 167 -2.98 -10.46 -24.39
C ARG A 167 -2.05 -10.95 -23.29
N SER A 168 -1.82 -10.16 -22.25
CA SER A 168 -0.94 -10.52 -21.14
C SER A 168 -1.44 -11.75 -20.38
N LEU A 169 -2.75 -11.83 -20.09
CA LEU A 169 -3.36 -12.99 -19.44
C LEU A 169 -3.32 -14.25 -20.31
N ALA A 170 -3.55 -14.11 -21.62
CA ALA A 170 -3.41 -15.23 -22.56
C ALA A 170 -1.97 -15.75 -22.62
N THR A 171 -0.98 -14.85 -22.60
CA THR A 171 0.44 -15.23 -22.54
C THR A 171 0.78 -15.91 -21.22
N LEU A 172 0.29 -15.39 -20.09
CA LEU A 172 0.49 -15.98 -18.77
C LEU A 172 -0.07 -17.41 -18.71
N LYS A 173 -1.28 -17.63 -19.23
CA LYS A 173 -1.91 -18.96 -19.30
C LYS A 173 -1.09 -19.94 -20.13
N ARG A 174 -0.57 -19.51 -21.30
CA ARG A 174 0.31 -20.36 -22.12
C ARG A 174 1.63 -20.66 -21.41
N ALA A 175 2.22 -19.67 -20.75
CA ALA A 175 3.47 -19.83 -20.02
C ALA A 175 3.31 -20.84 -18.88
N ALA A 176 2.25 -20.73 -18.07
CA ALA A 176 1.95 -21.66 -16.97
C ALA A 176 1.71 -23.10 -17.46
N MET A 177 1.01 -23.29 -18.59
CA MET A 177 0.86 -24.62 -19.20
C MET A 177 2.19 -25.17 -19.73
N SER A 178 3.04 -24.32 -20.32
CA SER A 178 4.34 -24.75 -20.86
C SER A 178 5.31 -25.18 -19.76
N THR A 179 5.39 -24.42 -18.66
CA THR A 179 6.24 -24.76 -17.51
C THR A 179 5.77 -26.04 -16.83
N ALA A 180 4.46 -26.20 -16.65
CA ALA A 180 3.85 -27.44 -16.15
C ALA A 180 4.18 -28.64 -17.07
N CYS A 181 4.10 -28.48 -18.39
CA CYS A 181 4.43 -29.55 -19.35
C CYS A 181 5.92 -29.96 -19.28
N THR A 182 6.85 -29.00 -19.21
CA THR A 182 8.29 -29.29 -19.05
C THR A 182 8.62 -29.97 -17.71
N LEU A 183 7.98 -29.57 -16.62
CA LEU A 183 8.20 -30.16 -15.30
C LEU A 183 7.64 -31.59 -15.23
N LYS A 184 6.43 -31.80 -15.78
CA LYS A 184 5.80 -33.12 -15.83
C LYS A 184 6.54 -34.07 -16.77
N GLY A 185 7.06 -33.57 -17.89
CA GLY A 185 7.93 -34.30 -18.82
C GLY A 185 9.26 -34.69 -18.17
N ARG A 186 9.91 -33.78 -17.43
CA ARG A 186 11.12 -34.10 -16.65
C ARG A 186 10.81 -35.15 -15.58
N ALA A 187 9.78 -34.97 -14.76
CA ALA A 187 9.39 -35.92 -13.72
C ALA A 187 9.08 -37.31 -14.29
N GLY A 188 8.35 -37.38 -15.42
CA GLY A 188 8.07 -38.64 -16.14
C GLY A 188 9.31 -39.32 -16.72
N MET A 189 10.32 -38.56 -17.13
CA MET A 189 11.59 -39.09 -17.65
C MET A 189 12.47 -39.66 -16.54
N TRP A 190 12.44 -39.06 -15.35
CA TRP A 190 13.09 -39.58 -14.14
C TRP A 190 12.40 -40.86 -13.63
N THR A 191 11.06 -40.89 -13.55
CA THR A 191 10.33 -42.08 -13.11
C THR A 191 10.41 -43.23 -14.12
N GLY A 192 10.36 -42.93 -15.42
CA GLY A 192 10.54 -43.92 -16.49
C GLY A 192 11.94 -44.54 -16.50
N SER A 193 12.99 -43.75 -16.26
CA SER A 193 14.38 -44.25 -16.20
C SER A 193 14.64 -45.12 -14.96
N VAL A 194 14.02 -44.80 -13.82
CA VAL A 194 14.14 -45.61 -12.59
C VAL A 194 13.39 -46.95 -12.73
N LEU A 195 12.24 -46.98 -13.42
CA LEU A 195 11.46 -48.21 -13.62
C LEU A 195 12.04 -49.13 -14.70
N HIS A 196 12.74 -48.60 -15.72
CA HIS A 196 13.40 -49.41 -16.75
C HIS A 196 14.79 -49.90 -16.33
N GLY A 197 15.45 -49.22 -15.38
CA GLY A 197 16.74 -49.65 -14.83
C GLY A 197 16.68 -50.87 -13.91
N SER A 198 15.48 -51.28 -13.45
CA SER A 198 15.28 -52.42 -12.54
C SER A 198 14.97 -53.75 -13.22
N HIS A 199 14.97 -53.83 -14.55
CA HIS A 199 14.68 -55.06 -15.30
C HIS A 199 15.88 -55.69 -16.04
N GLN A 200 17.09 -55.12 -15.93
CA GLN A 200 18.34 -55.71 -16.45
C GLN A 200 19.31 -56.05 -15.32
N SER A 201 18.90 -56.95 -14.42
CA SER A 201 19.84 -57.68 -13.57
C SER A 201 19.20 -59.01 -13.19
N ASN A 202 19.35 -59.99 -14.08
CA ASN A 202 19.24 -61.42 -13.76
C ASN A 202 20.24 -62.17 -14.64
#